data_AF-A0A920PQT0-F1
#
_entry.id   AF-A0A920PQT0-F1
#
_cell.length_a   1.000
_cell.length_b   1.000
_cell.length_c   1.000
_cell.angle_alpha   90.00
_cell.angle_beta   90.00
_cell.angle_gamma   90.00
#
_symmetry.space_group_name_H-M   'P 1'
#
loop_
_entity.id
_entity.type
_entity.pdbx_description
1 polymer ?
#
loop_
_entity_poly.entity_id
_entity_poly.type
_entity_poly.pdbx_seq_one_letter_code
_entity_poly.pdbx_strand_id
1 'polypeptide(L)'
;MRKTVLTPLTQVLNDGILTEQNLKFHAPVKGPRIAKPCCLGRALVQHNRAHLLTKNTLWFWPMMFVQGIIIVHHFSLQHECVHYTAFKTRWLNNLIGNICGVIIIPPHQYFRYEHCDHHTYTQVPGQDPELIELPKSITGYLAYLSAVPYWRGNLDQSFAMLREFSMTRNAALYRRTYAPAWSGRPGHTC
;
A
#
# COMPACT_ATOMS: atom_id res chain seq x y z
N MET A 1 11.98 1.68 29.33
CA MET A 1 11.65 2.92 28.58
C MET A 1 10.91 2.53 27.30
N ARG A 2 9.72 3.09 27.03
CA ARG A 2 9.05 2.88 25.73
C ARG A 2 9.86 3.63 24.66
N LYS A 3 10.40 2.90 23.68
CA LYS A 3 11.09 3.51 22.55
C LYS A 3 10.05 4.28 21.73
N THR A 4 10.11 5.61 21.74
CA THR A 4 9.22 6.44 20.94
C THR A 4 9.57 6.18 19.48
N VAL A 5 8.73 5.42 18.78
CA VAL A 5 8.94 5.14 17.36
C VAL A 5 8.60 6.42 16.61
N LEU A 6 9.60 7.08 16.03
CA LEU A 6 9.44 8.30 15.23
C LEU A 6 8.70 7.96 13.92
N THR A 7 7.65 8.70 13.62
CA THR A 7 7.13 8.81 12.24
C THR A 7 8.10 9.67 11.43
N PRO A 8 8.07 9.65 10.09
CA PRO A 8 8.90 10.55 9.30
C PRO A 8 8.62 11.99 9.67
N LEU A 9 7.35 12.33 9.90
CA LEU A 9 6.99 13.68 10.33
C LEU A 9 7.62 14.07 11.68
N THR A 10 7.64 13.15 12.66
CA THR A 10 8.30 13.42 13.96
C THR A 10 9.81 13.34 13.88
N GLN A 11 10.37 12.57 12.95
CA GLN A 11 11.80 12.52 12.66
C GLN A 11 12.25 13.83 12.03
N VAL A 12 11.58 14.29 10.97
CA VAL A 12 11.88 15.53 10.24
C VAL A 12 11.62 16.77 11.11
N LEU A 13 10.65 16.73 12.03
CA LEU A 13 10.48 17.74 13.09
C LEU A 13 11.64 17.73 14.09
N ASN A 14 12.08 16.55 14.54
CA ASN A 14 13.21 16.41 15.47
C ASN A 14 14.54 16.80 14.83
N ASP A 15 14.71 16.53 13.52
CA ASP A 15 15.88 16.86 12.73
C ASP A 15 15.91 18.36 12.34
N GLY A 16 14.90 19.13 12.75
CA GLY A 16 14.80 20.58 12.51
C GLY A 16 14.56 20.98 11.05
N ILE A 17 14.34 19.99 10.17
CA ILE A 17 14.07 20.20 8.74
C ILE A 17 12.68 20.84 8.55
N LEU A 18 11.71 20.49 9.40
CA LEU A 18 10.38 21.10 9.44
C LEU A 18 10.17 21.84 10.77
N THR A 19 9.53 22.99 10.71
CA THR A 19 9.05 23.74 11.90
C THR A 19 7.56 23.51 12.11
N GLU A 20 7.10 23.62 13.36
CA GLU A 20 5.66 23.58 13.74
C GLU A 20 4.80 24.53 12.88
N GLN A 21 5.36 25.64 12.41
CA GLN A 21 4.70 26.57 11.49
C GLN A 21 4.48 26.00 10.09
N ASN A 22 5.44 25.23 9.55
CA ASN A 22 5.32 24.54 8.26
C ASN A 22 4.38 23.32 8.35
N LEU A 23 4.17 22.79 9.55
CA LEU A 23 3.21 21.72 9.82
C LEU A 23 1.75 22.17 9.69
N LYS A 24 1.45 23.47 9.81
CA LYS A 24 0.07 24.00 9.77
C LYS A 24 -0.61 23.81 8.40
N PHE A 25 0.16 23.61 7.32
CA PHE A 25 -0.39 23.20 6.02
C PHE A 25 -0.87 21.73 6.01
N HIS A 26 -0.31 20.88 6.88
CA HIS A 26 -0.75 19.50 7.11
C HIS A 26 -1.71 19.45 8.31
N ALA A 27 -2.83 20.16 8.23
CA ALA A 27 -3.81 20.17 9.30
C ALA A 27 -4.21 18.71 9.66
N PRO A 28 -4.14 18.30 10.94
CA PRO A 28 -4.57 16.97 11.35
C PRO A 28 -6.05 16.81 10.98
N VAL A 29 -6.39 15.85 10.12
CA VAL A 29 -7.79 15.71 9.68
C VAL A 29 -8.69 15.42 10.91
N LYS A 30 -9.61 16.34 11.19
CA LYS A 30 -10.48 16.32 12.38
C LYS A 30 -11.69 15.40 12.13
N GLY A 31 -11.97 14.47 13.05
CA GLY A 31 -13.22 13.70 13.09
C GLY A 31 -13.06 12.17 13.32
N PRO A 32 -14.14 11.44 13.66
CA PRO A 32 -14.11 9.99 13.80
C PRO A 32 -13.97 9.32 12.42
N ARG A 33 -12.77 8.86 12.08
CA ARG A 33 -12.41 8.35 10.75
C ARG A 33 -12.78 6.89 10.47
N ILE A 34 -13.65 6.29 11.28
CA ILE A 34 -14.19 4.94 11.02
C ILE A 34 -15.27 4.92 9.94
N ALA A 35 -15.89 6.07 9.63
CA ALA A 35 -16.97 6.13 8.65
C ALA A 35 -16.50 5.70 7.24
N LYS A 36 -15.35 6.19 6.78
CA LYS A 36 -14.79 5.87 5.45
C LYS A 36 -14.49 4.38 5.24
N PRO A 37 -13.70 3.69 6.10
CA PRO A 37 -13.46 2.25 5.96
C PRO A 37 -14.76 1.43 6.08
N CYS A 38 -15.67 1.80 7.00
CA CYS A 38 -16.97 1.11 7.11
C CYS A 38 -17.85 1.31 5.86
N CYS A 39 -17.84 2.49 5.24
CA CYS A 39 -18.55 2.73 3.99
C CYS A 39 -17.98 1.91 2.85
N LEU A 40 -16.66 1.86 2.73
CA LEU A 40 -16.00 1.12 1.66
C LEU A 40 -16.20 -0.40 1.80
N GLY A 41 -16.10 -0.93 3.03
CA GLY A 41 -16.40 -2.34 3.31
C GLY A 41 -17.87 -2.69 3.05
N ARG A 42 -18.82 -1.82 3.43
CA ARG A 42 -20.25 -2.02 3.11
C ARG A 42 -20.51 -1.97 1.60
N ALA A 43 -19.88 -1.03 0.90
CA ALA A 43 -20.00 -0.91 -0.55
C ALA A 43 -19.50 -2.18 -1.24
N LEU A 44 -18.36 -2.73 -0.83
CA LEU A 44 -17.84 -4.00 -1.34
C LEU A 44 -18.82 -5.16 -1.12
N VAL A 45 -19.36 -5.31 0.09
CA VAL A 45 -20.30 -6.41 0.40
C VAL A 45 -21.60 -6.28 -0.41
N GLN A 46 -22.19 -5.08 -0.47
CA GLN A 46 -23.41 -4.84 -1.22
C GLN A 46 -23.20 -5.01 -2.73
N HIS A 47 -22.08 -4.52 -3.25
CA HIS A 47 -21.73 -4.65 -4.65
C HIS A 47 -21.49 -6.11 -5.05
N ASN A 48 -20.75 -6.88 -4.24
CA ASN A 48 -20.57 -8.32 -4.49
C ASN A 48 -21.91 -9.07 -4.54
N ARG A 49 -22.86 -8.72 -3.65
CA ARG A 49 -24.21 -9.28 -3.72
C ARG A 49 -24.92 -8.93 -5.02
N ALA A 50 -24.87 -7.66 -5.45
CA ALA A 50 -25.48 -7.23 -6.71
C ALA A 50 -24.83 -7.87 -7.94
N HIS A 51 -23.50 -8.04 -7.91
CA HIS A 51 -22.74 -8.70 -8.95
C HIS A 51 -23.15 -10.19 -9.11
N LEU A 52 -23.32 -10.90 -8.00
CA LEU A 52 -23.81 -12.28 -8.01
C LEU A 52 -25.22 -12.42 -8.61
N LEU A 53 -26.11 -11.45 -8.37
CA LEU A 53 -27.47 -11.43 -8.93
C LEU A 53 -27.48 -11.15 -10.44
N THR A 54 -26.46 -10.48 -10.97
CA THR A 54 -26.38 -10.07 -12.38
C THR A 54 -25.49 -10.99 -13.23
N LYS A 55 -24.93 -12.07 -12.66
CA LYS A 55 -23.92 -12.93 -13.29
C LYS A 55 -24.27 -13.52 -14.67
N ASN A 56 -25.56 -13.77 -14.94
CA ASN A 56 -26.03 -14.37 -16.20
C ASN A 56 -26.75 -13.34 -17.09
N THR A 57 -26.51 -12.05 -16.87
CA THR A 57 -27.16 -10.95 -17.58
C THR A 57 -26.13 -10.01 -18.16
N LEU A 58 -26.52 -9.16 -19.11
CA LEU A 58 -25.63 -8.13 -19.66
C LEU A 58 -25.15 -7.12 -18.59
N TRP A 59 -25.88 -6.98 -17.48
CA TRP A 59 -25.47 -6.16 -16.33
C TRP A 59 -24.19 -6.65 -15.64
N PHE A 60 -23.75 -7.89 -15.91
CA PHE A 60 -22.48 -8.41 -15.40
C PHE A 60 -21.30 -7.49 -15.73
N TRP A 61 -21.21 -7.00 -16.97
CA TRP A 61 -20.07 -6.21 -17.45
C TRP A 61 -19.97 -4.82 -16.78
N PRO A 62 -21.04 -4.00 -16.72
CA PRO A 62 -21.00 -2.78 -15.90
C PRO A 62 -20.69 -3.04 -14.43
N MET A 63 -21.18 -4.15 -13.85
CA MET A 63 -20.89 -4.47 -12.46
C MET A 63 -19.41 -4.85 -12.23
N MET A 64 -18.74 -5.48 -13.20
CA MET A 64 -17.29 -5.67 -13.17
C MET A 64 -16.53 -4.34 -13.17
N PHE A 65 -16.98 -3.38 -13.97
CA PHE A 65 -16.36 -2.05 -14.00
C PHE A 65 -16.47 -1.32 -12.65
N VAL A 66 -17.66 -1.33 -12.06
CA VAL A 66 -17.88 -0.74 -10.72
C VAL A 66 -17.08 -1.49 -9.65
N GLN A 67 -16.92 -2.81 -9.76
CA GLN A 67 -16.06 -3.59 -8.86
C GLN A 67 -14.61 -3.09 -8.93
N GLY A 68 -14.10 -2.80 -10.13
CA GLY A 68 -12.79 -2.18 -10.33
C GLY A 68 -12.64 -0.85 -9.58
N ILE A 69 -13.65 0.02 -9.65
CA ILE A 69 -13.66 1.31 -8.92
C ILE A 69 -13.57 1.06 -7.41
N ILE A 70 -14.37 0.14 -6.88
CA ILE A 70 -14.38 -0.18 -5.44
C ILE A 70 -13.01 -0.72 -5.00
N ILE A 71 -12.39 -1.61 -5.79
CA ILE A 71 -11.06 -2.16 -5.52
C ILE A 71 -10.00 -1.04 -5.50
N VAL A 72 -10.00 -0.14 -6.47
CA VAL A 72 -9.04 0.99 -6.52
C VAL A 72 -9.15 1.90 -5.28
N HIS A 73 -10.38 2.13 -4.78
CA HIS A 73 -10.56 2.92 -3.56
C HIS A 73 -10.03 2.22 -2.30
N HIS A 74 -9.98 0.88 -2.27
CA HIS A 74 -9.31 0.15 -1.17
C HIS A 74 -7.80 0.35 -1.22
N PHE A 75 -7.20 0.43 -2.42
CA PHE A 75 -5.80 0.81 -2.56
C PHE A 75 -5.52 2.22 -2.03
N SER A 76 -6.36 3.21 -2.37
CA SER A 76 -6.20 4.56 -1.81
C SER A 76 -6.26 4.57 -0.28
N LEU A 77 -7.14 3.77 0.34
CA LEU A 77 -7.19 3.64 1.79
C LEU A 77 -5.94 2.96 2.36
N GLN A 78 -5.44 1.91 1.70
CA GLN A 78 -4.19 1.25 2.08
C GLN A 78 -2.98 2.18 1.98
N HIS A 79 -2.91 3.00 0.93
CA HIS A 79 -1.90 4.04 0.72
C HIS A 79 -1.83 5.02 1.90
N GLU A 80 -2.97 5.57 2.30
CA GLU A 80 -3.00 6.46 3.47
C GLU A 80 -2.70 5.72 4.80
N CYS A 81 -2.96 4.41 4.87
CA CYS A 81 -2.59 3.61 6.03
C CYS A 81 -1.08 3.37 6.13
N VAL A 82 -0.37 3.15 5.01
CA VAL A 82 1.09 2.94 5.04
C VAL A 82 1.85 4.20 5.44
N HIS A 83 1.29 5.37 5.13
CA HIS A 83 1.74 6.69 5.58
C HIS A 83 1.39 7.01 7.03
N TYR A 84 0.57 6.18 7.68
CA TYR A 84 -0.01 6.45 9.00
C TYR A 84 -0.79 7.77 9.09
N THR A 85 -1.29 8.27 7.95
CA THR A 85 -2.09 9.50 7.87
C THR A 85 -3.58 9.20 7.95
N ALA A 86 -4.03 7.98 7.61
CA ALA A 86 -5.45 7.62 7.60
C ALA A 86 -6.09 7.67 8.99
N PHE A 87 -5.43 7.16 10.03
CA PHE A 87 -5.94 7.13 11.41
C PHE A 87 -4.96 7.72 12.43
N LYS A 88 -5.48 8.21 13.56
CA LYS A 88 -4.64 8.77 14.65
C LYS A 88 -3.73 7.72 15.29
N THR A 89 -4.15 6.46 15.36
CA THR A 89 -3.40 5.39 16.00
C THR A 89 -2.75 4.47 14.97
N ARG A 90 -1.47 4.15 15.17
CA ARG A 90 -0.72 3.25 14.27
C ARG A 90 -1.33 1.86 14.16
N TRP A 91 -1.80 1.31 15.26
CA TRP A 91 -2.40 -0.03 15.26
C TRP A 91 -3.63 -0.09 14.34
N LEU A 92 -4.42 0.99 14.27
CA LEU A 92 -5.61 1.04 13.43
C LEU A 92 -5.25 1.16 11.95
N ASN A 93 -4.24 1.97 11.62
CA ASN A 93 -3.68 2.01 10.27
C ASN A 93 -3.15 0.63 9.83
N ASN A 94 -2.40 -0.04 10.71
CA ASN A 94 -1.90 -1.38 10.42
C ASN A 94 -3.06 -2.37 10.22
N LEU A 95 -4.07 -2.37 11.10
CA LEU A 95 -5.20 -3.29 11.00
C LEU A 95 -5.99 -3.07 9.70
N ILE A 96 -6.42 -1.83 9.45
CA ILE A 96 -7.22 -1.49 8.26
C ILE A 96 -6.40 -1.67 6.98
N GLY A 97 -5.12 -1.27 7.00
CA GLY A 97 -4.21 -1.48 5.89
C GLY A 97 -4.04 -2.95 5.53
N ASN A 98 -3.88 -3.84 6.53
CA ASN A 98 -3.82 -5.29 6.28
C ASN A 98 -5.14 -5.85 5.73
N ILE A 99 -6.29 -5.38 6.21
CA ILE A 99 -7.59 -5.78 5.65
C ILE A 99 -7.70 -5.37 4.19
N CYS A 100 -7.33 -4.12 3.85
CA CYS A 100 -7.27 -3.65 2.47
C CYS A 100 -6.31 -4.53 1.65
N GLY A 101 -5.11 -4.81 2.16
CA GLY A 101 -4.12 -5.65 1.47
C GLY A 101 -4.63 -7.06 1.15
N VAL A 102 -5.45 -7.66 2.01
CA VAL A 102 -6.11 -8.94 1.69
C VAL A 102 -7.15 -8.77 0.58
N ILE A 103 -7.93 -7.68 0.60
CA ILE A 103 -8.97 -7.40 -0.41
C ILE A 103 -8.35 -7.15 -1.79
N ILE A 104 -7.24 -6.42 -1.85
CA ILE A 104 -6.62 -6.00 -3.10
C ILE A 104 -5.45 -6.88 -3.55
N ILE A 105 -4.93 -7.74 -2.67
CA ILE A 105 -3.79 -8.68 -2.80
C ILE A 105 -2.40 -8.11 -2.43
N PRO A 106 -1.99 -6.86 -2.75
CA PRO A 106 -0.74 -6.28 -2.24
C PRO A 106 -0.64 -6.29 -0.71
N PRO A 107 0.31 -7.05 -0.10
CA PRO A 107 0.44 -7.12 1.35
C PRO A 107 0.81 -5.76 1.94
N HIS A 108 0.07 -5.33 2.97
CA HIS A 108 0.23 -4.00 3.57
C HIS A 108 1.67 -3.69 4.03
N GLN A 109 2.34 -4.67 4.65
CA GLN A 109 3.70 -4.48 5.14
C GLN A 109 4.72 -4.35 4.01
N TYR A 110 4.61 -5.20 2.98
CA TYR A 110 5.48 -5.15 1.82
C TYR A 110 5.33 -3.79 1.11
N PHE A 111 4.08 -3.44 0.79
CA PHE A 111 3.76 -2.18 0.14
C PHE A 111 4.26 -0.97 0.95
N ARG A 112 4.23 -1.03 2.30
CA ARG A 112 4.78 0.04 3.12
C ARG A 112 6.29 0.25 2.91
N TYR A 113 7.06 -0.82 2.76
CA TYR A 113 8.50 -0.71 2.53
C TYR A 113 8.80 -0.22 1.11
N GLU A 114 8.16 -0.84 0.12
CA GLU A 114 8.25 -0.43 -1.30
C GLU A 114 7.90 1.04 -1.49
N HIS A 115 6.78 1.47 -0.92
CA HIS A 115 6.31 2.84 -1.01
C HIS A 115 7.24 3.83 -0.30
N CYS A 116 7.81 3.44 0.84
CA CYS A 116 8.82 4.25 1.52
C CYS A 116 10.03 4.50 0.61
N ASP A 117 10.48 3.47 -0.11
CA ASP A 117 11.62 3.58 -1.02
C ASP A 117 11.24 4.42 -2.24
N HIS A 118 10.04 4.25 -2.77
CA HIS A 118 9.49 5.09 -3.82
C HIS A 118 9.52 6.58 -3.42
N HIS A 119 9.03 6.95 -2.23
CA HIS A 119 9.08 8.35 -1.75
C HIS A 119 10.51 8.86 -1.51
N THR A 120 11.42 7.96 -1.11
CA THR A 120 12.82 8.34 -0.85
C THR A 120 13.62 8.54 -2.14
N TYR A 121 13.34 7.74 -3.16
CA TYR A 121 14.13 7.63 -4.38
C TYR A 121 13.30 7.86 -5.64
N THR A 122 12.21 8.62 -5.55
CA THR A 122 11.26 8.82 -6.64
C THR A 122 11.97 9.18 -7.94
N GLN A 123 11.70 8.44 -9.02
CA GLN A 123 12.33 8.64 -10.34
C GLN A 123 13.85 8.44 -10.39
N VAL A 124 14.47 7.80 -9.39
CA VAL A 124 15.89 7.42 -9.43
C VAL A 124 16.04 6.00 -9.99
N PRO A 125 16.63 5.84 -11.18
CA PRO A 125 16.79 4.52 -11.81
C PRO A 125 17.51 3.52 -10.90
N GLY A 126 16.95 2.32 -10.78
CA GLY A 126 17.49 1.24 -9.97
C GLY A 126 17.34 1.41 -8.45
N GLN A 127 16.70 2.48 -7.98
CA GLN A 127 16.41 2.71 -6.55
C GLN A 127 14.92 2.87 -6.26
N ASP A 128 14.15 3.39 -7.21
CA ASP A 128 12.69 3.45 -7.13
C ASP A 128 12.08 2.10 -7.55
N PRO A 129 11.47 1.33 -6.62
CA PRO A 129 10.86 0.05 -6.96
C PRO A 129 9.61 0.19 -7.83
N GLU A 130 8.95 1.36 -7.82
CA GLU A 130 7.76 1.63 -8.64
C GLU A 130 8.12 2.18 -10.03
N LEU A 131 9.40 2.44 -10.29
CA LEU A 131 9.88 2.88 -11.60
C LEU A 131 10.02 1.67 -12.55
N ILE A 132 8.94 1.40 -13.28
CA ILE A 132 8.90 0.34 -14.28
C ILE A 132 9.43 0.88 -15.61
N GLU A 133 10.50 0.26 -16.12
CA GLU A 133 10.99 0.55 -17.48
C GLU A 133 9.95 0.15 -18.53
N LEU A 134 9.71 1.03 -19.51
CA LEU A 134 8.80 0.73 -20.61
C LEU A 134 9.34 -0.47 -21.44
N PRO A 135 8.48 -1.44 -21.77
CA PRO A 135 8.90 -2.60 -22.55
C PRO A 135 9.33 -2.17 -23.96
N LYS A 136 10.49 -2.68 -24.41
CA LYS A 136 11.11 -2.35 -25.70
C LYS A 136 10.55 -3.14 -26.89
N SER A 137 9.62 -4.07 -26.63
CA SER A 137 9.04 -4.96 -27.65
C SER A 137 7.53 -5.08 -27.47
N ILE A 138 6.82 -5.41 -28.55
CA ILE A 138 5.37 -5.65 -28.53
C ILE A 138 5.04 -6.80 -27.57
N THR A 139 5.82 -7.89 -27.59
CA THR A 139 5.61 -9.01 -26.66
C THR A 139 5.79 -8.58 -25.20
N GLY A 140 6.79 -7.76 -24.90
CA GLY A 140 6.98 -7.20 -23.57
C GLY A 140 5.83 -6.28 -23.17
N TYR A 141 5.32 -5.49 -24.11
CA TYR A 141 4.16 -4.62 -23.90
C TYR A 141 2.88 -5.40 -23.62
N LEU A 142 2.62 -6.47 -24.39
CA LEU A 142 1.49 -7.36 -24.14
C LEU A 142 1.61 -8.09 -22.78
N ALA A 143 2.82 -8.51 -22.41
CA ALA A 143 3.07 -9.10 -21.09
C ALA A 143 2.81 -8.09 -19.96
N TYR A 144 3.22 -6.82 -20.14
CA TYR A 144 2.93 -5.74 -19.21
C TYR A 144 1.41 -5.49 -19.09
N LEU A 145 0.70 -5.34 -20.22
CA LEU A 145 -0.75 -5.14 -20.25
C LEU A 145 -1.54 -6.29 -19.62
N SER A 146 -1.02 -7.52 -19.69
CA SER A 146 -1.68 -8.66 -19.07
C SER A 146 -1.73 -8.59 -17.53
N ALA A 147 -0.88 -7.75 -16.91
CA ALA A 147 -0.63 -7.69 -15.48
C ALA A 147 -0.20 -9.02 -14.83
N VAL A 148 0.04 -10.10 -15.60
CA VAL A 148 0.41 -11.41 -15.06
C VAL A 148 1.70 -11.37 -14.23
N PRO A 149 2.78 -10.68 -14.67
CA PRO A 149 3.99 -10.56 -13.84
C PRO A 149 3.73 -9.85 -12.51
N TYR A 150 2.90 -8.80 -12.54
CA TYR A 150 2.50 -8.04 -11.35
C TYR A 150 1.73 -8.90 -10.35
N TRP A 151 0.70 -9.63 -10.81
CA TRP A 151 -0.09 -10.51 -9.95
C TRP A 151 0.73 -11.67 -9.38
N ARG A 152 1.66 -12.25 -10.14
CA ARG A 152 2.59 -13.26 -9.61
C ARG A 152 3.43 -12.71 -8.46
N GLY A 153 4.04 -11.53 -8.63
CA GLY A 153 4.82 -10.88 -7.58
C GLY A 153 4.02 -10.66 -6.29
N ASN A 154 2.81 -10.08 -6.40
CA ASN A 154 1.95 -9.86 -5.23
C ASN A 154 1.55 -11.16 -4.52
N LEU A 155 1.27 -12.23 -5.28
CA LEU A 155 0.95 -13.53 -4.71
C LEU A 155 2.15 -14.14 -3.99
N ASP A 156 3.33 -14.09 -4.60
CA ASP A 156 4.57 -14.60 -4.00
C ASP A 156 4.89 -13.89 -2.67
N GLN A 157 4.76 -12.55 -2.66
CA GLN A 157 4.91 -11.74 -1.45
C GLN A 157 3.86 -12.08 -0.38
N SER A 158 2.60 -12.30 -0.80
CA SER A 158 1.52 -12.71 0.10
C SER A 158 1.82 -14.07 0.75
N PHE A 159 2.25 -15.05 -0.05
CA PHE A 159 2.62 -16.37 0.46
C PHE A 159 3.86 -16.33 1.35
N ALA A 160 4.86 -15.51 1.02
CA ALA A 160 6.02 -15.29 1.87
C ALA A 160 5.62 -14.73 3.23
N MET A 161 4.74 -13.73 3.26
CA MET A 161 4.21 -13.14 4.48
C MET A 161 3.40 -14.15 5.33
N LEU A 162 2.64 -15.04 4.69
CA LEU A 162 1.91 -16.11 5.40
C LEU A 162 2.84 -17.17 6.00
N ARG A 163 3.95 -17.48 5.33
CA ARG A 163 4.97 -18.43 5.83
C ARG A 163 5.79 -17.85 6.98
N GLU A 164 5.96 -16.53 7.00
CA GLU A 164 6.75 -15.83 8.02
C GLU A 164 5.89 -14.87 8.83
N PHE A 165 5.19 -15.38 9.84
CA PHE A 165 4.28 -14.61 10.71
C PHE A 165 4.99 -13.55 11.62
N SER A 166 6.30 -13.35 11.44
CA SER A 166 7.13 -12.48 12.28
C SER A 166 7.41 -11.14 11.60
N MET A 167 6.94 -10.04 12.20
CA MET A 167 7.14 -8.66 11.69
C MET A 167 8.61 -8.28 11.47
N THR A 168 9.54 -8.81 12.27
CA THR A 168 10.98 -8.54 12.11
C THR A 168 11.59 -9.30 10.93
N ARG A 169 11.00 -10.44 10.55
CA ARG A 169 11.46 -11.23 9.40
C ARG A 169 10.91 -10.72 8.08
N ASN A 170 9.71 -10.15 8.03
CA ASN A 170 9.15 -9.57 6.81
C ASN A 170 9.98 -8.39 6.27
N ALA A 171 10.52 -7.54 7.15
CA ALA A 171 11.47 -6.50 6.77
C ALA A 171 12.82 -7.05 6.28
N ALA A 172 13.22 -8.23 6.76
CA ALA A 172 14.42 -8.92 6.31
C ALA A 172 14.20 -9.65 4.98
N LEU A 173 13.02 -10.23 4.76
CA LEU A 173 12.57 -10.84 3.51
C LEU A 173 12.50 -9.81 2.38
N TYR A 174 11.84 -8.67 2.60
CA TYR A 174 11.83 -7.57 1.63
C TYR A 174 13.27 -7.19 1.23
N ARG A 175 14.12 -6.95 2.24
CA ARG A 175 15.54 -6.62 2.06
C ARG A 175 16.35 -7.67 1.29
N ARG A 176 16.09 -8.94 1.54
CA ARG A 176 16.85 -10.05 0.96
C ARG A 176 16.44 -10.32 -0.49
N THR A 177 15.18 -10.10 -0.82
CA THR A 177 14.60 -10.57 -2.08
C THR A 177 14.50 -9.47 -3.13
N TYR A 178 14.20 -8.23 -2.74
CA TYR A 178 13.89 -7.14 -3.69
C TYR A 178 14.87 -5.97 -3.60
N ALA A 179 15.85 -6.12 -2.73
CA ALA A 179 16.68 -5.05 -2.23
C ALA A 179 18.17 -5.47 -2.19
N PRO A 180 18.75 -6.07 -3.24
CA PRO A 180 20.14 -6.56 -3.19
C PRO A 180 21.18 -5.43 -3.01
N ALA A 181 20.80 -4.16 -3.25
CA ALA A 181 21.66 -2.98 -3.07
C ALA A 181 21.70 -2.42 -1.62
N TRP A 182 21.15 -3.14 -0.63
CA TRP A 182 20.79 -2.62 0.70
C TRP A 182 21.83 -2.77 1.81
N SER A 183 23.07 -3.15 1.51
CA SER A 183 24.13 -3.17 2.51
C SER A 183 24.62 -1.76 2.83
N GLY A 184 23.91 -1.01 3.70
CA GLY A 184 24.52 0.11 4.44
C GLY A 184 23.77 1.44 4.57
N ARG A 185 22.45 1.55 4.31
CA ARG A 185 21.72 2.83 4.46
C ARG A 185 20.92 2.94 5.77
N PRO A 186 20.85 4.15 6.40
CA PRO A 186 20.16 4.35 7.68
C PRO A 186 18.65 4.09 7.56
N GLY A 187 18.05 3.69 8.69
CA GLY A 187 16.72 3.08 8.77
C GLY A 187 15.61 3.87 8.07
N HIS A 188 14.78 3.12 7.34
CA HIS A 188 13.60 3.59 6.61
C HIS A 188 12.55 4.10 7.61
N THR A 189 12.35 5.41 7.65
CA THR A 189 11.16 6.01 8.24
C THR A 189 10.38 6.70 7.13
N CYS A 190 9.41 5.98 6.56
CA CYS A 190 8.15 6.52 6.02
C CYS A 190 7.00 6.23 7.01
#